data_AF-A0A9E4UP31-F1
#
_entry.id   AF-A0A9E4UP31-F1
#
_cell.length_a   1.000
_cell.length_b   1.000
_cell.length_c   1.000
_cell.angle_alpha   90.00
_cell.angle_beta   90.00
_cell.angle_gamma   90.00
#
_symmetry.space_group_name_H-M   'P 1'
#
loop_
_entity.id
_entity.type
_entity.pdbx_description
1 polymer ?
#
loop_
_entity_poly.entity_id
_entity_poly.type
_entity_poly.pdbx_seq_one_letter_code
_entity_poly.pdbx_strand_id
1 'polypeptide(L)'
;LEAGLKDFISFNKGCYVGQEVVARLDTYDKVQRHLVRLSWKTVQAVSAGAALFFDGKQVGAITSVAASVSGAAEGLGYVRNAQAGQGTVLTADGDVEVRVGEPVGLA
;
A
#
# COMPACT_ATOMS: atom_id res chain seq x y z
N LEU A 1 -7.44 7.87 4.42
CA LEU A 1 -6.72 7.31 5.58
C LEU A 1 -5.82 6.16 5.15
N GLU A 2 -6.38 5.07 4.60
CA GLU A 2 -5.59 3.92 4.10
C GLU A 2 -4.54 4.31 3.03
N ALA A 3 -4.82 5.31 2.20
CA ALA A 3 -3.90 5.83 1.18
C ALA A 3 -2.84 6.83 1.69
N GLY A 4 -2.76 7.09 3.01
CA GLY A 4 -1.81 8.06 3.56
C GLY A 4 -2.15 9.53 3.38
N LEU A 5 -3.24 9.86 2.67
CA LEU A 5 -3.61 11.26 2.35
C LEU A 5 -4.35 11.99 3.48
N LYS A 6 -4.06 11.66 4.75
CA LYS A 6 -4.77 12.24 5.91
C LYS A 6 -4.55 13.75 5.99
N ASP A 7 -3.34 14.24 5.69
CA ASP A 7 -2.99 15.66 5.79
C ASP A 7 -3.73 16.57 4.80
N PHE A 8 -4.32 15.98 3.76
CA PHE A 8 -5.15 16.69 2.79
C PHE A 8 -6.63 16.77 3.21
N ILE A 9 -6.98 16.19 4.36
CA ILE A 9 -8.32 16.24 4.95
C ILE A 9 -8.33 17.30 6.05
N SER A 10 -9.11 18.36 5.86
CA SER A 10 -9.35 19.32 6.93
C SER A 10 -10.46 18.81 7.83
N PHE A 11 -10.12 18.52 9.09
CA PHE A 11 -11.06 18.17 10.14
C PHE A 11 -11.74 19.39 10.77
N ASN A 12 -11.25 20.60 10.48
CA ASN A 12 -11.69 21.85 11.09
C ASN A 12 -12.49 22.76 10.13
N LYS A 13 -12.71 22.34 8.88
CA LYS A 13 -13.58 23.08 7.93
C LYS A 13 -15.05 22.70 8.12
N GLY A 14 -15.95 23.52 7.58
CA GLY A 14 -17.40 23.29 7.64
C GLY A 14 -17.84 21.94 7.05
N CYS A 15 -19.14 21.63 7.22
CA CYS A 15 -19.71 20.33 6.87
C CYS A 15 -19.42 19.94 5.41
N TYR A 16 -18.72 18.81 5.23
CA TYR A 16 -18.51 18.20 3.92
C TYR A 16 -19.05 16.77 3.89
N VAL A 17 -19.40 16.30 2.70
CA VAL A 17 -19.98 14.97 2.50
C VAL A 17 -19.04 13.89 3.06
N GLY A 18 -19.55 13.06 3.96
CA GLY A 18 -18.80 11.93 4.54
C GLY A 18 -17.91 12.25 5.74
N GLN A 19 -17.93 13.49 6.26
CA GLN A 19 -17.12 13.91 7.41
C GLN A 19 -17.30 13.02 8.64
N GLU A 20 -18.54 12.63 8.98
CA GLU A 20 -18.82 11.78 10.15
C GLU A 20 -18.13 10.41 10.04
N VAL A 21 -18.10 9.85 8.83
CA VAL A 21 -17.47 8.55 8.56
C VAL A 21 -15.95 8.68 8.65
N VAL A 22 -15.38 9.72 8.04
CA VAL A 22 -13.94 9.97 8.05
C VAL A 22 -13.44 10.25 9.48
N ALA A 23 -14.13 11.09 10.24
CA ALA A 23 -13.79 11.41 11.63
C ALA A 23 -13.87 10.18 12.55
N ARG A 24 -14.87 9.32 12.33
CA ARG A 24 -15.00 8.04 13.06
C ARG A 24 -13.84 7.10 12.73
N LEU A 25 -13.50 6.92 11.46
CA LEU A 25 -12.37 6.06 11.07
C LEU A 25 -11.04 6.55 11.65
N ASP A 26 -10.86 7.87 11.74
CA ASP A 26 -9.67 8.48 12.34
C ASP A 26 -9.59 8.22 13.85
N THR A 27 -10.70 8.43 14.56
CA THR A 27 -10.76 8.32 16.03
C THR A 27 -10.45 6.90 16.51
N TYR A 28 -10.83 5.88 15.74
CA TYR A 28 -10.72 4.48 16.16
C TYR A 28 -9.50 3.74 15.59
N ASP A 29 -8.61 4.43 14.86
CA ASP A 29 -7.43 3.86 14.19
C ASP A 29 -7.73 2.51 13.49
N LYS A 30 -8.83 2.47 12.73
CA LYS A 30 -9.33 1.23 12.11
C LYS A 30 -8.72 0.95 10.74
N VAL A 31 -7.63 1.62 10.37
CA VAL A 31 -6.97 1.42 9.08
C VAL A 31 -6.42 -0.01 9.02
N GLN A 32 -7.04 -0.84 8.18
CA GLN A 32 -6.68 -2.26 8.05
C GLN A 32 -5.60 -2.49 6.99
N ARG A 33 -5.42 -1.52 6.08
CA ARG A 33 -4.47 -1.58 4.97
C ARG A 33 -3.79 -0.23 4.77
N HIS A 34 -2.54 -0.27 4.34
CA HIS A 34 -1.79 0.92 3.95
C HIS A 34 -1.39 0.82 2.48
N LEU A 35 -1.44 1.97 1.81
CA LEU A 35 -0.78 2.14 0.52
C LEU A 35 0.73 2.24 0.77
N VAL A 36 1.49 1.33 0.18
CA VAL A 36 2.95 1.25 0.34
C VAL A 36 3.64 1.33 -1.02
N ARG A 37 4.88 1.81 -1.02
CA ARG A 37 5.79 1.62 -2.16
C ARG A 37 6.26 0.17 -2.20
N LEU A 38 6.34 -0.40 -3.38
CA LEU A 38 6.76 -1.77 -3.62
C LEU A 38 7.92 -1.77 -4.62
N SER A 39 8.86 -2.68 -4.44
CA SER A 39 10.01 -2.82 -5.35
C SER A 39 10.39 -4.28 -5.54
N TRP A 40 10.79 -4.65 -6.76
CA TRP A 40 11.25 -5.98 -7.12
C TRP A 40 12.29 -5.91 -8.24
N LYS A 41 13.06 -6.98 -8.39
CA LYS A 41 14.28 -6.95 -9.23
C LYS A 41 14.03 -7.10 -10.73
N THR A 42 12.82 -7.47 -11.16
CA THR A 42 12.58 -7.93 -12.54
C THR A 42 11.41 -7.18 -13.19
N VAL A 43 11.64 -6.50 -14.32
CA VAL A 43 10.64 -5.65 -14.98
C VAL A 43 9.35 -6.38 -15.40
N GLN A 44 9.43 -7.65 -15.77
CA GLN A 44 8.36 -8.34 -16.48
C GLN A 44 7.50 -9.29 -15.62
N ALA A 45 7.79 -9.38 -14.33
CA ALA A 45 7.26 -10.47 -13.52
C ALA A 45 5.97 -10.12 -12.76
N VAL A 46 5.52 -8.87 -12.75
CA VAL A 46 4.38 -8.46 -11.92
C VAL A 46 3.54 -7.37 -12.59
N SER A 47 2.22 -7.57 -12.61
CA SER A 47 1.24 -6.66 -13.20
C SER A 47 0.38 -5.96 -12.16
N ALA A 48 -0.26 -4.86 -12.55
CA ALA A 48 -1.30 -4.23 -11.73
C ALA A 48 -2.46 -5.22 -11.53
N GLY A 49 -2.93 -5.33 -10.29
CA GLY A 49 -3.91 -6.33 -9.85
C GLY A 49 -3.31 -7.61 -9.26
N ALA A 50 -1.99 -7.82 -9.38
CA ALA A 50 -1.33 -9.00 -8.83
C ALA A 50 -1.50 -9.07 -7.30
N ALA A 51 -1.87 -10.25 -6.80
CA ALA A 51 -2.02 -10.52 -5.38
C ALA A 51 -0.65 -10.62 -4.69
N LEU A 52 -0.56 -10.05 -3.48
CA LEU A 52 0.61 -10.13 -2.61
C LEU A 52 0.38 -11.16 -1.52
N PHE A 53 1.36 -12.02 -1.29
CA PHE A 53 1.30 -13.10 -0.31
C PHE A 53 2.40 -12.98 0.76
N PHE A 54 2.07 -13.42 1.96
CA PHE A 54 2.98 -13.63 3.08
C PHE A 54 2.62 -14.96 3.73
N ASP A 55 3.58 -15.86 3.88
CA ASP A 55 3.35 -17.24 4.38
C ASP A 55 2.17 -17.95 3.69
N GLY A 56 2.09 -17.81 2.37
CA GLY A 56 1.03 -18.42 1.54
C GLY A 56 -0.36 -17.79 1.68
N LYS A 57 -0.52 -16.74 2.50
CA LYS A 57 -1.78 -16.01 2.67
C LYS A 57 -1.76 -14.72 1.89
N GLN A 58 -2.86 -14.43 1.19
CA GLN A 58 -3.00 -13.15 0.51
C GLN A 58 -3.14 -12.01 1.54
N VAL A 59 -2.18 -11.08 1.52
CA VAL A 59 -2.11 -9.91 2.41
C VAL A 59 -2.30 -8.59 1.68
N GLY A 60 -2.38 -8.59 0.36
CA GLY A 60 -2.53 -7.36 -0.40
C GLY A 60 -2.69 -7.56 -1.90
N ALA A 61 -2.58 -6.46 -2.62
CA ALA A 61 -2.51 -6.44 -4.08
C ALA A 61 -1.73 -5.22 -4.57
N ILE A 62 -1.08 -5.38 -5.71
CA ILE A 62 -0.40 -4.31 -6.44
C ILE A 62 -1.43 -3.52 -7.24
N THR A 63 -1.37 -2.20 -7.17
CA THR A 63 -2.30 -1.29 -7.86
C THR A 63 -1.68 -0.62 -9.08
N SER A 64 -0.36 -0.40 -9.06
CA SER A 64 0.36 0.24 -10.16
C SER A 64 1.77 -0.30 -10.26
N VAL A 65 2.30 -0.29 -11.48
CA VAL A 65 3.65 -0.79 -11.81
C VAL A 65 4.35 0.25 -12.68
N ALA A 66 5.62 0.50 -12.38
CA ALA A 66 6.53 1.34 -13.14
C ALA A 66 7.85 0.60 -13.32
N ALA A 67 8.31 0.52 -14.56
CA ALA A 67 9.65 0.00 -14.86
C ALA A 67 10.71 1.05 -14.47
N SER A 68 11.77 0.62 -13.81
CA SER A 68 12.95 1.47 -13.57
C SER A 68 13.98 1.25 -14.68
N VAL A 69 14.73 2.31 -15.01
CA VAL A 69 15.78 2.28 -16.04
C VAL A 69 16.91 1.31 -15.68
N SER A 70 17.05 0.96 -14.40
CA SER A 70 18.05 0.03 -13.88
C SER A 70 17.71 -1.45 -14.09
N GLY A 71 16.56 -1.78 -14.67
CA GLY A 71 16.07 -3.16 -14.81
C GLY A 71 15.33 -3.70 -13.59
N ALA A 72 15.26 -2.92 -12.49
CA ALA A 72 14.31 -3.16 -11.41
C ALA A 72 12.92 -2.62 -11.78
N ALA A 73 11.89 -3.05 -11.06
CA ALA A 73 10.56 -2.48 -11.17
C ALA A 73 10.02 -2.08 -9.80
N GLU A 74 9.14 -1.09 -9.84
CA GLU A 74 8.55 -0.48 -8.67
C GLU A 74 7.05 -0.33 -8.85
N GLY A 75 6.34 -0.12 -7.77
CA GLY A 75 4.90 0.02 -7.82
C GLY A 75 4.31 0.55 -6.53
N LEU A 76 2.99 0.67 -6.54
CA LEU A 76 2.20 0.88 -5.34
C LEU A 76 1.29 -0.32 -5.14
N GLY A 77 0.93 -0.57 -3.88
CA GLY A 77 -0.07 -1.57 -3.55
C GLY A 77 -0.64 -1.35 -2.16
N TYR A 78 -1.80 -1.95 -1.91
CA TYR A 78 -2.39 -2.01 -0.59
C TYR A 78 -1.96 -3.29 0.11
N VAL A 79 -1.36 -3.15 1.29
CA VAL A 79 -0.92 -4.25 2.14
C VAL A 79 -1.60 -4.14 3.50
N ARG A 80 -1.99 -5.27 4.08
CA ARG A 80 -2.53 -5.33 5.46
C ARG A 80 -1.53 -4.70 6.44
N ASN A 81 -2.05 -4.02 7.46
CA ASN A 81 -1.23 -3.29 8.44
C ASN A 81 -0.08 -4.13 9.02
N ALA A 82 -0.34 -5.38 9.38
CA ALA A 82 0.68 -6.30 9.93
C ALA A 82 1.88 -6.58 8.99
N GLN A 83 1.75 -6.34 7.68
CA GLN A 83 2.79 -6.55 6.67
C GLN A 83 3.19 -5.26 5.94
N ALA A 84 2.66 -4.10 6.35
CA ALA A 84 2.93 -2.82 5.71
C ALA A 84 4.26 -2.16 6.16
N GLY A 85 5.01 -2.81 7.06
CA GLY A 85 6.29 -2.30 7.57
C GLY A 85 7.40 -2.35 6.51
N GLN A 86 8.23 -1.30 6.47
CA GLN A 86 9.39 -1.20 5.59
C GLN A 86 10.31 -2.43 5.76
N GLY A 87 10.78 -2.97 4.64
CA GLY A 87 11.67 -4.14 4.60
C GLY A 87 10.93 -5.48 4.61
N THR A 88 9.61 -5.51 4.82
CA THR A 88 8.82 -6.75 4.70
C THR A 88 8.95 -7.30 3.29
N VAL A 89 9.20 -8.61 3.18
CA VAL A 89 9.28 -9.34 1.91
C VAL A 89 7.97 -10.09 1.71
N LEU A 90 7.37 -9.88 0.54
CA LEU A 90 6.15 -10.52 0.08
C LEU A 90 6.45 -11.29 -1.21
N THR A 91 5.54 -12.17 -1.61
CA THR A 91 5.58 -12.82 -2.92
C THR A 91 4.42 -12.38 -3.81
N ALA A 92 4.67 -12.29 -5.11
CA ALA A 92 3.68 -12.04 -6.15
C ALA A 92 3.93 -12.95 -7.35
N ASP A 93 2.89 -13.21 -8.15
CA ASP A 93 2.95 -13.98 -9.40
C ASP A 93 3.74 -15.30 -9.31
N GLY A 94 3.40 -16.11 -8.30
CA GLY A 94 4.08 -17.37 -8.00
C GLY A 94 5.19 -17.20 -6.95
N ASP A 95 6.32 -16.61 -7.34
CA ASP A 95 7.54 -16.57 -6.52
C ASP A 95 8.36 -15.27 -6.65
N VAL A 96 7.77 -14.21 -7.22
CA VAL A 96 8.46 -12.93 -7.34
C VAL A 96 8.54 -12.26 -5.98
N GLU A 97 9.75 -12.11 -5.44
CA GLU A 97 9.98 -11.35 -4.21
C GLU A 97 9.71 -9.85 -4.43
N VAL A 98 8.75 -9.32 -3.67
CA VAL A 98 8.38 -7.92 -3.64
C VAL A 98 8.70 -7.36 -2.25
N ARG A 99 9.50 -6.29 -2.21
CA ARG A 99 9.85 -5.60 -0.96
C ARG A 99 8.97 -4.41 -0.71
N VAL A 100 8.45 -4.34 0.51
CA VAL A 100 7.67 -3.21 1.03
C VAL A 100 8.62 -2.08 1.42
N GLY A 101 8.42 -0.92 0.81
CA GLY A 101 9.04 0.34 1.18
C GLY A 101 8.29 1.05 2.29
N GLU A 102 8.54 2.35 2.48
CA GLU A 102 7.81 3.13 3.46
C GLU A 102 6.33 3.27 3.05
N PRO A 103 5.39 3.19 4.00
CA PRO A 103 4.01 3.55 3.75
C PRO A 103 3.90 4.99 3.26
N VAL A 104 3.01 5.23 2.30
CA VAL A 104 2.73 6.57 1.81
C VAL A 104 2.08 7.37 2.95
N GLY A 105 2.59 8.59 3.22
CA GLY A 105 2.00 9.52 4.18
C GLY A 105 2.26 9.21 5.66
N LEU A 106 3.22 8.33 5.98
CA LEU A 106 3.77 8.19 7.33
C LEU A 106 5.17 8.82 7.34
N ALA A 107 5.25 10.09 7.73
CA ALA A 107 6.48 10.84 7.99
C ALA A 107 6.42 11.46 9.39
#